data_AF-A0A2D6P6G2-F1
#
_entry.id   AF-A0A2D6P6G2-F1
#
_cell.length_a   1.000
_cell.length_b   1.000
_cell.length_c   1.000
_cell.angle_alpha   90.00
_cell.angle_beta   90.00
_cell.angle_gamma   90.00
#
_symmetry.space_group_name_H-M   'P 1'
#
loop_
_entity.id
_entity.type
_entity.pdbx_description
1 polymer ?
#
loop_
_entity_poly.entity_id
_entity_poly.type
_entity_poly.pdbx_seq_one_letter_code
_entity_poly.pdbx_strand_id
1 'polypeptide(L)'
;MPVRKPLFNDGGNLKEMSTSQVDEIVQQTVYQYAQNPSVTLSVVNTGGNLGTISDTRLQAGGHSSSATSYPSEAATAEPSVVTVNYDKISSATTSVTPTSDTGRTWPIWQDSGQIKAMTIEDVKDTFLHPAIDSLVSGSTGDSQGGTYHISTNASVSGSTEVSGSSTPVFTDTGANTSAYQSGSIPETLDQPQTLTNYYLHRINGATSSPTYTSPVFIKTDGNLQIFANATLESLLGEWIRYTAVSSTDGYKIGYDINGSPGTNRGSGMVDQRLNGSGNYQTRFVNANDYRAQEFPNGTLTTINTYYLTIKKY
;
A
#
# COMPACT_ATOMS: atom_id res chain seq x y z
N MET A 1 -3.68 17.33 23.37
CA MET A 1 -3.82 18.76 23.73
C MET A 1 -4.72 19.45 22.70
N PRO A 2 -5.26 20.66 22.96
CA PRO A 2 -6.11 21.33 21.98
C PRO A 2 -5.27 21.88 20.81
N VAL A 3 -5.84 21.82 19.61
CA VAL A 3 -5.34 22.51 18.41
C VAL A 3 -5.11 23.99 18.73
N ARG A 4 -3.92 24.50 18.43
CA ARG A 4 -3.57 25.91 18.63
C ARG A 4 -3.88 26.72 17.37
N LYS A 5 -4.05 28.02 17.57
CA LYS A 5 -4.11 29.01 16.49
C LYS A 5 -2.82 29.82 16.50
N PRO A 6 -1.85 29.49 15.63
CA PRO A 6 -0.64 30.29 15.52
C PRO A 6 -0.97 31.74 15.14
N LEU A 7 -0.09 32.67 15.48
CA LEU A 7 -0.21 34.05 15.06
C LEU A 7 0.53 34.27 13.74
N PHE A 8 -0.07 35.08 12.88
CA PHE A 8 0.57 35.61 11.68
C PHE A 8 0.55 37.15 11.70
N ASN A 9 1.41 37.77 10.90
CA ASN A 9 1.44 39.22 10.74
C ASN A 9 0.51 39.66 9.61
N ASP A 10 -0.51 40.46 9.93
CA ASP A 10 -1.41 41.10 8.98
C ASP A 10 -1.26 42.62 9.06
N GLY A 11 -0.52 43.19 8.11
CA GLY A 11 -0.32 44.64 8.02
C GLY A 11 0.34 45.26 9.25
N GLY A 12 1.20 44.53 9.97
CA GLY A 12 1.88 44.98 11.18
C GLY A 12 1.18 44.58 12.49
N ASN A 13 0.03 43.91 12.42
CA ASN A 13 -0.71 43.44 13.58
C ASN A 13 -0.65 41.91 13.66
N LEU A 14 -0.48 41.37 14.87
CA LEU A 14 -0.60 39.94 15.09
C LEU A 14 -2.07 39.52 15.09
N LYS A 15 -2.40 38.49 14.32
CA LYS A 15 -3.74 37.87 14.27
C LYS A 15 -3.62 36.36 14.41
N GLU A 16 -4.60 35.76 15.07
CA GLU A 16 -4.76 34.31 15.09
C GLU A 16 -5.11 33.80 13.69
N MET A 17 -4.45 32.72 13.28
CA MET A 17 -4.80 31.99 12.08
C MET A 17 -6.23 31.45 12.15
N SER A 18 -6.94 31.51 11.03
CA SER A 18 -8.19 30.76 10.85
C SER A 18 -7.91 29.26 10.76
N THR A 19 -8.96 28.43 10.89
CA THR A 19 -8.86 26.98 10.64
C THR A 19 -8.30 26.68 9.25
N SER A 20 -8.72 27.41 8.22
CA SER A 20 -8.23 27.20 6.86
C SER A 20 -6.73 27.50 6.72
N GLN A 21 -6.20 28.52 7.41
CA GLN A 21 -4.78 28.83 7.40
C GLN A 21 -3.96 27.77 8.16
N VAL A 22 -4.53 27.16 9.19
CA VAL A 22 -3.92 25.99 9.85
C VAL A 22 -3.92 24.78 8.91
N ASP A 23 -5.02 24.53 8.21
CA ASP A 23 -5.13 23.44 7.24
C ASP A 23 -4.16 23.59 6.06
N GLU A 24 -3.84 24.82 5.63
CA GLU A 24 -2.78 25.10 4.66
C GLU A 24 -1.42 24.57 5.14
N ILE A 25 -1.09 24.76 6.42
CA ILE A 25 0.16 24.26 7.03
C ILE A 25 0.11 22.73 7.18
N VAL A 26 -1.05 22.15 7.49
CA VAL A 26 -1.24 20.68 7.50
C VAL A 26 -0.96 20.11 6.10
N GLN A 27 -1.50 20.71 5.05
CA GLN A 27 -1.23 20.27 3.67
C GLN A 27 0.23 20.47 3.28
N GLN A 28 0.86 21.56 3.74
CA GLN A 28 2.31 21.73 3.58
C GLN A 28 3.09 20.62 4.28
N THR A 29 2.66 20.20 5.47
CA THR A 29 3.29 19.10 6.22
C THR A 29 3.17 17.77 5.47
N VAL A 30 2.00 17.49 4.87
CA VAL A 30 1.79 16.33 3.98
C VAL A 30 2.72 16.40 2.76
N TYR A 31 2.81 17.57 2.12
CA TYR A 31 3.73 17.78 0.99
C TYR A 31 5.18 17.48 1.39
N GLN A 32 5.66 17.99 2.54
CA GLN A 32 7.01 17.72 3.02
C GLN A 32 7.26 16.21 3.26
N TYR A 33 6.28 15.48 3.80
CA TYR A 33 6.39 14.02 3.93
C TYR A 33 6.48 13.33 2.56
N ALA A 34 5.65 13.74 1.59
CA ALA A 34 5.61 13.13 0.25
C ALA A 34 6.95 13.23 -0.51
N GLN A 35 7.73 14.29 -0.26
CA GLN A 35 9.04 14.49 -0.88
C GLN A 35 10.09 13.48 -0.40
N ASN A 36 9.99 13.03 0.86
CA ASN A 36 10.95 12.10 1.45
C ASN A 36 10.31 11.25 2.56
N PRO A 37 9.45 10.27 2.22
CA PRO A 37 8.77 9.45 3.21
C PRO A 37 9.76 8.66 4.09
N SER A 38 9.46 8.56 5.38
CA SER A 38 10.27 7.74 6.31
C SER A 38 9.77 6.30 6.42
N VAL A 39 8.53 6.01 6.00
CA VAL A 39 8.00 4.64 5.82
C VAL A 39 7.87 4.37 4.32
N THR A 40 8.65 3.43 3.81
CA THR A 40 8.68 3.10 2.38
C THR A 40 8.35 1.63 2.14
N LEU A 41 7.70 1.36 1.00
CA LEU A 41 7.53 0.02 0.46
C LEU A 41 8.37 -0.16 -0.80
N SER A 42 8.90 -1.36 -0.98
CA SER A 42 9.64 -1.78 -2.17
C SER A 42 9.14 -3.12 -2.69
N VAL A 43 9.39 -3.37 -3.99
CA VAL A 43 9.13 -4.65 -4.64
C VAL A 43 10.41 -5.49 -4.63
N VAL A 44 10.34 -6.69 -4.09
CA VAL A 44 11.41 -7.70 -4.09
C VAL A 44 10.96 -8.94 -4.85
N ASN A 45 11.91 -9.78 -5.28
CA ASN A 45 11.57 -11.00 -5.99
C ASN A 45 10.90 -12.05 -5.08
N THR A 46 11.43 -12.20 -3.87
CA THR A 46 10.92 -13.04 -2.78
C THR A 46 11.52 -12.56 -1.45
N GLY A 47 10.99 -12.99 -0.30
CA GLY A 47 11.47 -12.65 1.03
C GLY A 47 11.01 -11.29 1.56
N GLY A 48 9.95 -10.72 0.99
CA GLY A 48 9.30 -9.52 1.49
C GLY A 48 8.76 -9.70 2.91
N ASN A 49 8.78 -8.63 3.70
CA ASN A 49 8.42 -8.68 5.12
C ASN A 49 6.98 -8.26 5.43
N LEU A 50 6.16 -7.92 4.41
CA LEU A 50 4.77 -7.50 4.59
C LEU A 50 3.76 -8.65 4.69
N GLY A 51 4.25 -9.90 4.58
CA GLY A 51 3.45 -11.11 4.56
C GLY A 51 3.49 -11.83 3.21
N THR A 52 2.80 -12.97 3.16
CA THR A 52 2.73 -13.85 2.00
C THR A 52 1.30 -13.91 1.48
N ILE A 53 1.15 -13.76 0.17
CA ILE A 53 -0.10 -13.89 -0.57
C ILE A 53 -0.07 -15.21 -1.34
N SER A 54 -1.10 -16.05 -1.21
CA SER A 54 -1.19 -17.31 -1.94
C SER A 54 -2.12 -17.19 -3.14
N ASP A 55 -1.62 -17.57 -4.31
CA ASP A 55 -2.37 -17.86 -5.54
C ASP A 55 -2.65 -19.36 -5.60
N THR A 56 -3.88 -19.75 -5.97
CA THR A 56 -4.25 -21.16 -6.06
C THR A 56 -4.98 -21.50 -7.35
N ARG A 57 -4.50 -22.53 -8.04
CA ARG A 57 -5.11 -23.03 -9.28
C ARG A 57 -5.26 -24.55 -9.26
N LEU A 58 -6.11 -25.08 -10.13
CA LEU A 58 -6.18 -26.52 -10.37
C LEU A 58 -5.17 -26.95 -11.45
N GLN A 59 -4.56 -28.11 -11.26
CA GLN A 59 -3.83 -28.84 -12.29
C GLN A 59 -4.56 -30.15 -12.61
N ALA A 60 -4.34 -30.72 -13.80
CA ALA A 60 -4.91 -32.02 -14.15
C ALA A 60 -4.44 -33.14 -13.21
N GLY A 61 -5.24 -34.19 -13.11
CA GLY A 61 -4.84 -35.41 -12.44
C GLY A 61 -3.80 -36.19 -13.25
N GLY A 62 -3.09 -37.11 -12.59
CA GLY A 62 -2.18 -38.04 -13.26
C GLY A 62 -2.93 -38.92 -14.28
N HIS A 63 -2.38 -39.04 -15.49
CA HIS A 63 -2.94 -39.96 -16.48
C HIS A 63 -2.83 -41.42 -16.02
N SER A 64 -3.80 -42.23 -16.45
CA SER A 64 -3.79 -43.68 -16.32
C SER A 64 -3.80 -44.32 -17.70
N SER A 65 -3.24 -45.52 -17.81
CA SER A 65 -3.28 -46.31 -19.05
C SER A 65 -3.61 -47.77 -18.79
N SER A 66 -4.13 -48.44 -19.81
CA SER A 66 -4.46 -49.86 -19.79
C SER A 66 -4.35 -50.46 -21.19
N ALA A 67 -4.02 -51.75 -21.25
CA ALA A 67 -3.87 -52.48 -22.50
C ALA A 67 -5.18 -53.00 -23.09
N THR A 68 -6.26 -53.04 -22.30
CA THR A 68 -7.49 -53.76 -22.70
C THR A 68 -8.73 -52.88 -22.77
N SER A 69 -8.74 -51.75 -22.07
CA SER A 69 -9.89 -50.85 -21.98
C SER A 69 -9.48 -49.51 -21.38
N TYR A 70 -10.29 -48.46 -21.53
CA TYR A 70 -10.05 -47.21 -20.81
C TYR A 70 -10.11 -47.43 -19.29
N PRO A 71 -9.13 -46.91 -18.52
CA PRO A 71 -9.26 -46.79 -17.07
C PRO A 71 -10.52 -46.00 -16.72
N SER A 72 -11.31 -46.44 -15.73
CA SER A 72 -12.53 -45.72 -15.32
C SER A 72 -12.22 -44.38 -14.66
N GLU A 73 -13.18 -43.45 -14.68
CA GLU A 73 -13.12 -42.18 -13.93
C GLU A 73 -12.79 -42.40 -12.45
N ALA A 74 -13.46 -43.33 -11.76
CA ALA A 74 -13.16 -43.65 -10.37
C ALA A 74 -11.74 -44.23 -10.11
N ALA A 75 -10.99 -44.57 -11.16
CA ALA A 75 -9.63 -45.08 -11.09
C ALA A 75 -8.59 -44.07 -11.58
N THR A 76 -9.02 -42.95 -12.19
CA THR A 76 -8.14 -41.84 -12.54
C THR A 76 -7.89 -40.94 -11.33
N ALA A 77 -6.78 -40.21 -11.37
CA ALA A 77 -6.52 -39.21 -10.35
C ALA A 77 -7.34 -37.95 -10.64
N GLU A 78 -7.92 -37.38 -9.59
CA GLU A 78 -8.66 -36.12 -9.61
C GLU A 78 -7.72 -34.92 -9.85
N PRO A 79 -8.22 -33.79 -10.40
CA PRO A 79 -7.50 -32.53 -10.39
C PRO A 79 -7.09 -32.13 -8.96
N SER A 80 -5.89 -31.56 -8.83
CA SER A 80 -5.34 -31.15 -7.54
C SER A 80 -5.01 -29.66 -7.50
N VAL A 81 -4.92 -29.09 -6.30
CA VAL A 81 -4.60 -27.68 -6.12
C VAL A 81 -3.08 -27.47 -6.15
N VAL A 82 -2.63 -26.53 -6.97
CA VAL A 82 -1.30 -25.94 -6.94
C VAL A 82 -1.39 -24.62 -6.19
N THR A 83 -0.46 -24.37 -5.27
CA THR A 83 -0.34 -23.10 -4.55
C THR A 83 0.99 -22.43 -4.87
N VAL A 84 0.93 -21.17 -5.28
CA VAL A 84 2.11 -20.32 -5.50
C VAL A 84 2.06 -19.17 -4.50
N ASN A 85 3.15 -18.97 -3.76
CA ASN A 85 3.24 -17.95 -2.74
C ASN A 85 4.01 -16.73 -3.25
N TYR A 86 3.51 -15.54 -2.92
CA TYR A 86 4.06 -14.24 -3.26
C TYR A 86 4.38 -13.47 -1.98
N ASP A 87 5.66 -13.26 -1.72
CA ASP A 87 6.20 -12.44 -0.65
C ASP A 87 7.04 -11.30 -1.27
N LYS A 88 6.39 -10.47 -2.09
CA LYS A 88 7.06 -9.50 -2.96
C LYS A 88 7.12 -8.07 -2.43
N ILE A 89 6.48 -7.77 -1.30
CA ILE A 89 6.43 -6.42 -0.74
C ILE A 89 7.25 -6.37 0.55
N SER A 90 8.18 -5.42 0.61
CA SER A 90 8.98 -5.15 1.81
C SER A 90 8.74 -3.73 2.30
N SER A 91 8.54 -3.56 3.60
CA SER A 91 8.51 -2.28 4.28
C SER A 91 9.84 -1.98 4.96
N ALA A 92 10.28 -0.74 4.86
CA ALA A 92 11.42 -0.22 5.58
C ALA A 92 11.07 1.12 6.24
N THR A 93 11.71 1.38 7.38
CA THR A 93 11.61 2.64 8.11
C THR A 93 12.97 3.34 8.17
N THR A 94 13.00 4.64 7.92
CA THR A 94 14.21 5.46 8.08
C THR A 94 14.09 6.30 9.34
N SER A 95 15.03 6.11 10.28
CA SER A 95 15.11 6.95 11.48
C SER A 95 15.60 8.36 11.10
N VAL A 96 15.00 9.37 11.73
CA VAL A 96 15.35 10.79 11.58
C VAL A 96 15.60 11.36 12.97
N THR A 97 16.58 12.23 13.13
CA THR A 97 16.78 12.99 14.37
C THR A 97 16.32 14.42 14.09
N PRO A 98 15.11 14.81 14.55
CA PRO A 98 14.60 16.13 14.26
C PRO A 98 15.25 17.20 15.15
N THR A 99 15.20 18.45 14.72
CA THR A 99 15.63 19.62 15.49
C THR A 99 14.93 19.67 16.84
N SER A 100 15.72 19.75 17.93
CA SER A 100 15.18 19.87 19.28
C SER A 100 14.42 21.17 19.47
N ASP A 101 13.30 21.10 20.19
CA ASP A 101 12.60 22.29 20.66
C ASP A 101 13.46 23.00 21.73
N THR A 102 13.64 24.31 21.57
CA THR A 102 14.37 25.19 22.48
C THR A 102 13.43 26.08 23.30
N GLY A 103 12.11 25.86 23.21
CA GLY A 103 11.07 26.72 23.76
C GLY A 103 10.77 27.95 22.91
N ARG A 104 11.44 28.09 21.75
CA ARG A 104 11.24 29.17 20.77
C ARG A 104 11.31 28.68 19.32
N THR A 105 11.45 27.36 19.11
CA THR A 105 11.65 26.75 17.79
C THR A 105 10.41 26.89 16.90
N TRP A 106 9.23 26.96 17.52
CA TRP A 106 7.93 26.84 16.85
C TRP A 106 7.13 28.13 16.83
N PRO A 107 6.06 28.20 16.01
CA PRO A 107 5.16 29.36 15.95
C PRO A 107 4.67 29.83 17.31
N ILE A 108 4.40 31.12 17.43
CA ILE A 108 3.72 31.66 18.60
C ILE A 108 2.22 31.52 18.48
N TRP A 109 1.55 31.41 19.63
CA TRP A 109 0.11 31.53 19.80
C TRP A 109 -0.18 32.44 20.99
N GLN A 110 -1.43 32.88 21.15
CA GLN A 110 -1.82 33.65 22.34
C GLN A 110 -2.69 32.87 23.30
N ASP A 111 -2.46 33.08 24.59
CA ASP A 111 -3.24 32.51 25.68
C ASP A 111 -3.65 33.64 26.62
N SER A 112 -4.91 34.04 26.56
CA SER A 112 -5.44 35.12 27.42
C SER A 112 -4.60 36.41 27.37
N GLY A 113 -4.16 36.80 26.17
CA GLY A 113 -3.33 37.99 25.95
C GLY A 113 -1.82 37.79 26.17
N GLN A 114 -1.38 36.59 26.56
CA GLN A 114 0.05 36.25 26.65
C GLN A 114 0.53 35.54 25.39
N ILE A 115 1.61 36.05 24.79
CA ILE A 115 2.27 35.43 23.64
C ILE A 115 3.20 34.33 24.13
N LYS A 116 3.02 33.11 23.59
CA LYS A 116 3.81 31.93 23.94
C LYS A 116 4.23 31.21 22.67
N ALA A 117 5.43 30.65 22.65
CA ALA A 117 5.79 29.68 21.61
C ALA A 117 4.95 28.41 21.78
N MET A 118 4.55 27.78 20.69
CA MET A 118 4.00 26.44 20.69
C MET A 118 5.05 25.47 21.22
N THR A 119 4.64 24.56 22.10
CA THR A 119 5.46 23.41 22.47
C THR A 119 5.47 22.40 21.33
N ILE A 120 6.40 21.46 21.35
CA ILE A 120 6.36 20.33 20.39
C ILE A 120 5.03 19.56 20.44
N GLU A 121 4.42 19.41 21.62
CA GLU A 121 3.13 18.74 21.75
C GLU A 121 1.99 19.55 21.12
N ASP A 122 2.03 20.88 21.20
CA ASP A 122 1.09 21.73 20.47
C ASP A 122 1.27 21.58 18.95
N VAL A 123 2.51 21.46 18.46
CA VAL A 123 2.84 21.29 17.03
C VAL A 123 2.36 19.94 16.52
N LYS A 124 2.56 18.88 17.31
CA LYS A 124 2.04 17.55 17.00
C LYS A 124 0.54 17.59 16.79
N ASP A 125 -0.21 18.10 17.77
CA ASP A 125 -1.68 18.11 17.70
C ASP A 125 -2.24 19.07 16.64
N THR A 126 -1.54 20.18 16.36
CA THR A 126 -2.02 21.21 15.43
C THR A 126 -1.68 20.88 13.97
N PHE A 127 -0.51 20.27 13.70
CA PHE A 127 -0.03 20.08 12.33
C PHE A 127 0.28 18.61 11.99
N LEU A 128 1.05 17.91 12.83
CA LEU A 128 1.61 16.61 12.47
C LEU A 128 0.56 15.50 12.52
N HIS A 129 -0.25 15.46 13.57
CA HIS A 129 -1.31 14.48 13.76
C HIS A 129 -2.39 14.58 12.68
N PRO A 130 -2.95 15.77 12.35
CA PRO A 130 -3.84 15.93 11.21
C PRO A 130 -3.20 15.54 9.86
N ALA A 131 -1.90 15.80 9.68
CA ALA A 131 -1.20 15.40 8.46
C ALA A 131 -1.08 13.86 8.34
N ILE A 132 -0.73 13.17 9.43
CA ILE A 132 -0.72 11.69 9.47
C ILE A 132 -2.13 11.14 9.22
N ASP A 133 -3.16 11.71 9.83
CA ASP A 133 -4.56 11.31 9.62
C ASP A 133 -4.96 11.41 8.14
N SER A 134 -4.53 12.48 7.47
CA SER A 134 -4.72 12.66 6.04
C SER A 134 -3.98 11.60 5.22
N LEU A 135 -2.69 11.34 5.53
CA LEU A 135 -1.85 10.37 4.83
C LEU A 135 -2.40 8.93 4.90
N VAL A 136 -2.97 8.54 6.05
CA VAL A 136 -3.49 7.18 6.29
C VAL A 136 -4.94 6.98 5.90
N SER A 137 -5.62 8.00 5.37
CA SER A 137 -6.98 7.87 4.85
C SER A 137 -7.04 6.93 3.63
N GLY A 138 -8.26 6.52 3.25
CA GLY A 138 -8.50 5.61 2.11
C GLY A 138 -8.40 6.27 0.73
N SER A 139 -8.23 7.59 0.69
CA SER A 139 -8.07 8.35 -0.55
C SER A 139 -6.71 8.10 -1.20
N THR A 140 -6.62 8.38 -2.49
CA THR A 140 -5.37 8.20 -3.28
C THR A 140 -4.95 9.49 -4.01
N GLY A 141 -5.28 10.65 -3.44
CA GLY A 141 -4.94 11.95 -4.01
C GLY A 141 -3.65 12.54 -3.42
N ASP A 142 -3.32 13.76 -3.81
CA ASP A 142 -2.08 14.45 -3.40
C ASP A 142 -1.90 14.54 -1.88
N SER A 143 -3.00 14.61 -1.12
CA SER A 143 -2.98 14.60 0.35
C SER A 143 -2.56 13.25 0.96
N GLN A 144 -2.35 12.22 0.14
CA GLN A 144 -1.76 10.94 0.51
C GLN A 144 -0.39 10.73 -0.17
N GLY A 145 0.23 11.80 -0.68
CA GLY A 145 1.53 11.74 -1.33
C GLY A 145 2.59 10.99 -0.52
N GLY A 146 3.37 10.14 -1.19
CA GLY A 146 4.41 9.32 -0.58
C GLY A 146 3.93 8.01 0.06
N THR A 147 2.61 7.77 0.12
CA THR A 147 2.02 6.51 0.60
C THR A 147 1.67 5.56 -0.56
N TYR A 148 1.30 4.32 -0.26
CA TYR A 148 1.19 3.25 -1.26
C TYR A 148 -0.22 2.70 -1.43
N HIS A 149 -0.51 2.16 -2.62
CA HIS A 149 -1.75 1.46 -2.94
C HIS A 149 -1.53 0.36 -3.99
N ILE A 150 -2.49 -0.55 -4.11
CA ILE A 150 -2.51 -1.58 -5.16
C ILE A 150 -3.38 -1.14 -6.34
N SER A 151 -3.00 -1.51 -7.56
CA SER A 151 -3.84 -1.38 -8.76
C SER A 151 -3.69 -2.60 -9.65
N THR A 152 -4.71 -2.88 -10.46
CA THR A 152 -4.64 -3.86 -11.55
C THR A 152 -3.92 -3.32 -12.79
N ASN A 153 -3.63 -2.02 -12.81
CA ASN A 153 -2.97 -1.35 -13.92
C ASN A 153 -1.50 -1.08 -13.56
N ALA A 154 -0.58 -1.33 -14.50
CA ALA A 154 0.83 -1.00 -14.33
C ALA A 154 1.10 0.52 -14.42
N SER A 155 0.12 1.32 -14.86
CA SER A 155 0.21 2.78 -14.93
C SER A 155 -1.07 3.41 -14.37
N VAL A 156 -0.92 4.30 -13.40
CA VAL A 156 -2.01 5.00 -12.70
C VAL A 156 -1.65 6.49 -12.63
N SER A 157 -2.57 7.36 -13.07
CA SER A 157 -2.37 8.81 -12.98
C SER A 157 -2.17 9.25 -11.53
N GLY A 158 -1.24 10.17 -11.30
CA GLY A 158 -0.92 10.65 -9.94
C GLY A 158 -0.16 9.62 -9.09
N SER A 159 0.33 8.54 -9.67
CA SER A 159 1.14 7.53 -8.96
C SER A 159 2.33 7.05 -9.79
N THR A 160 3.32 6.49 -9.10
CA THR A 160 4.51 5.87 -9.68
C THR A 160 4.52 4.38 -9.34
N GLU A 161 4.58 3.51 -10.35
CA GLU A 161 4.71 2.06 -10.17
C GLU A 161 6.06 1.73 -9.52
N VAL A 162 6.04 0.99 -8.41
CA VAL A 162 7.19 0.89 -7.50
C VAL A 162 8.32 0.02 -8.05
N SER A 163 8.03 -0.99 -8.87
CA SER A 163 9.07 -1.82 -9.50
C SER A 163 9.82 -1.07 -10.60
N GLY A 164 9.21 -0.04 -11.20
CA GLY A 164 9.75 0.71 -12.34
C GLY A 164 9.81 -0.09 -13.65
N SER A 165 9.22 -1.29 -13.67
CA SER A 165 9.37 -2.27 -14.74
C SER A 165 8.09 -3.05 -15.00
N SER A 166 6.95 -2.60 -14.46
CA SER A 166 5.66 -3.30 -14.58
C SER A 166 5.73 -4.73 -14.03
N THR A 167 6.42 -4.92 -12.90
CA THR A 167 6.49 -6.23 -12.22
C THR A 167 5.34 -6.35 -11.22
N PRO A 168 4.43 -7.32 -11.39
CA PRO A 168 3.34 -7.51 -10.45
C PRO A 168 3.84 -8.05 -9.11
N VAL A 169 3.27 -7.52 -8.02
CA VAL A 169 3.47 -8.01 -6.65
C VAL A 169 2.61 -9.24 -6.37
N PHE A 170 1.52 -9.42 -7.12
CA PHE A 170 0.68 -10.60 -7.11
C PHE A 170 0.09 -10.84 -8.51
N THR A 171 0.05 -12.10 -8.93
CA THR A 171 -0.57 -12.52 -10.19
C THR A 171 -1.54 -13.63 -9.86
N ASP A 172 -2.82 -13.37 -10.06
CA ASP A 172 -3.88 -14.37 -10.00
C ASP A 172 -3.79 -15.25 -11.23
N THR A 173 -3.65 -16.56 -11.04
CA THR A 173 -3.59 -17.56 -12.11
C THR A 173 -4.69 -18.60 -11.97
N GLY A 174 -5.25 -19.01 -13.12
CA GLY A 174 -6.23 -20.07 -13.19
C GLY A 174 -5.73 -21.21 -14.08
N ALA A 175 -6.35 -22.38 -13.97
CA ALA A 175 -6.12 -23.44 -14.95
C ALA A 175 -6.60 -22.97 -16.33
N ASN A 176 -5.79 -23.15 -17.37
CA ASN A 176 -6.20 -22.89 -18.75
C ASN A 176 -6.91 -24.13 -19.31
N THR A 177 -8.23 -24.21 -19.12
CA THR A 177 -9.03 -25.36 -19.56
C THR A 177 -8.99 -25.59 -21.07
N SER A 178 -8.69 -24.55 -21.87
CA SER A 178 -8.58 -24.66 -23.33
C SER A 178 -7.28 -25.30 -23.81
N ALA A 179 -6.27 -25.38 -22.94
CA ALA A 179 -4.98 -25.97 -23.26
C ALA A 179 -4.97 -27.50 -23.09
N TYR A 180 -5.79 -28.04 -22.19
CA TYR A 180 -5.94 -29.49 -22.04
C TYR A 180 -6.77 -30.08 -23.16
N GLN A 181 -6.21 -31.04 -23.89
CA GLN A 181 -6.86 -31.72 -25.01
C GLN A 181 -6.85 -33.23 -24.83
N SER A 182 -8.02 -33.86 -24.99
CA SER A 182 -8.13 -35.33 -24.90
C SER A 182 -7.22 -36.04 -25.92
N GLY A 183 -7.05 -35.46 -27.11
CA GLY A 183 -6.16 -35.96 -28.16
C GLY A 183 -4.67 -35.97 -27.79
N SER A 184 -4.27 -35.32 -26.71
CA SER A 184 -2.88 -35.14 -26.29
C SER A 184 -2.51 -35.92 -25.03
N ILE A 185 -3.44 -36.68 -24.42
CA ILE A 185 -3.17 -37.49 -23.22
C ILE A 185 -1.95 -38.41 -23.42
N PRO A 186 -0.92 -38.37 -22.54
CA PRO A 186 -0.85 -37.61 -21.29
C PRO A 186 -0.61 -36.11 -21.49
N GLU A 187 -1.45 -35.29 -20.86
CA GLU A 187 -1.30 -33.84 -20.80
C GLU A 187 -0.28 -33.41 -19.75
N THR A 188 0.32 -32.24 -19.96
CA THR A 188 1.06 -31.55 -18.89
C THR A 188 0.09 -31.24 -17.76
N LEU A 189 0.47 -31.55 -16.51
CA LEU A 189 -0.44 -31.41 -15.36
C LEU A 189 -0.83 -29.96 -15.11
N ASP A 190 0.15 -29.08 -14.93
CA ASP A 190 -0.07 -27.66 -14.60
C ASP A 190 0.05 -26.80 -15.85
N GLN A 191 -1.09 -26.35 -16.37
CA GLN A 191 -1.19 -25.43 -17.51
C GLN A 191 -1.92 -24.15 -17.09
N PRO A 192 -1.22 -23.17 -16.49
CA PRO A 192 -1.84 -21.94 -16.02
C PRO A 192 -2.12 -20.92 -17.13
N GLN A 193 -3.06 -20.02 -16.85
CA GLN A 193 -3.21 -18.73 -17.51
C GLN A 193 -3.25 -17.62 -16.46
N THR A 194 -2.77 -16.43 -16.81
CA THR A 194 -2.95 -15.24 -15.97
C THR A 194 -4.39 -14.74 -16.07
N LEU A 195 -5.01 -14.53 -14.91
CA LEU A 195 -6.34 -13.93 -14.79
C LEU A 195 -6.23 -12.42 -14.56
N THR A 196 -5.41 -12.01 -13.58
CA THR A 196 -5.21 -10.60 -13.25
C THR A 196 -3.84 -10.38 -12.62
N ASN A 197 -3.20 -9.27 -12.98
CA ASN A 197 -1.96 -8.80 -12.35
C ASN A 197 -2.26 -7.64 -11.41
N TYR A 198 -1.53 -7.57 -10.30
CA TYR A 198 -1.64 -6.51 -9.31
C TYR A 198 -0.27 -5.88 -9.06
N TYR A 199 -0.24 -4.55 -9.08
CA TYR A 199 0.96 -3.72 -9.04
C TYR A 199 0.92 -2.82 -7.83
N LEU A 200 2.10 -2.62 -7.22
CA LEU A 200 2.28 -1.68 -6.12
C LEU A 200 2.61 -0.30 -6.68
N HIS A 201 1.88 0.70 -6.22
CA HIS A 201 2.05 2.10 -6.63
C HIS A 201 2.33 2.97 -5.43
N ARG A 202 3.22 3.95 -5.60
CA ARG A 202 3.39 5.07 -4.68
C ARG A 202 2.61 6.27 -5.20
N ILE A 203 1.76 6.84 -4.37
CA ILE A 203 1.03 8.08 -4.69
C ILE A 203 2.04 9.21 -4.78
N ASN A 204 1.95 10.00 -5.84
CA ASN A 204 2.78 11.18 -6.02
C ASN A 204 2.23 12.30 -5.13
N GLY A 205 3.13 13.06 -4.49
CA GLY A 205 2.73 14.31 -3.84
C GLY A 205 2.29 15.35 -4.87
N ALA A 206 1.72 16.45 -4.38
CA ALA A 206 1.43 17.61 -5.21
C ALA A 206 2.67 18.02 -6.02
N THR A 207 2.48 18.47 -7.27
CA THR A 207 3.60 18.80 -8.18
C THR A 207 4.33 20.09 -7.80
N SER A 208 3.71 20.91 -6.94
CA SER A 208 4.28 22.14 -6.41
C SER A 208 3.94 22.27 -4.93
N SER A 209 4.82 22.92 -4.17
CA SER A 209 4.58 23.26 -2.77
C SER A 209 3.25 24.02 -2.61
N PRO A 210 2.37 23.59 -1.70
CA PRO A 210 1.22 24.38 -1.27
C PRO A 210 1.61 25.80 -0.86
N THR A 211 0.73 26.76 -1.15
CA THR A 211 0.80 28.11 -0.59
C THR A 211 0.17 28.10 0.79
N TYR A 212 0.81 28.74 1.77
CA TYR A 212 0.29 28.88 3.12
C TYR A 212 0.66 30.24 3.70
N THR A 213 -0.12 30.70 4.68
CA THR A 213 0.21 31.90 5.46
C THR A 213 1.33 31.59 6.46
N SER A 214 2.48 32.27 6.37
CA SER A 214 3.61 32.02 7.26
C SER A 214 3.34 32.54 8.68
N PRO A 215 3.49 31.71 9.73
CA PRO A 215 3.32 32.15 11.10
C PRO A 215 4.52 32.96 11.60
N VAL A 216 4.38 33.54 12.79
CA VAL A 216 5.42 34.28 13.51
C VAL A 216 6.08 33.41 14.57
N PHE A 217 7.37 33.63 14.85
CA PHE A 217 8.12 33.01 15.96
C PHE A 217 8.94 34.02 16.76
N ILE A 218 9.50 33.55 17.87
CA ILE A 218 10.38 34.33 18.75
C ILE A 218 11.83 34.03 18.36
N LYS A 219 12.58 35.04 17.94
CA LYS A 219 14.03 34.92 17.69
C LYS A 219 14.82 34.76 19.00
N THR A 220 16.09 34.42 18.88
CA THR A 220 17.02 34.32 20.03
C THR A 220 17.12 35.63 20.84
N ASP A 221 17.04 36.78 20.17
CA ASP A 221 17.06 38.12 20.78
C ASP A 221 15.72 38.52 21.42
N GLY A 222 14.69 37.65 21.37
CA GLY A 222 13.36 37.88 21.92
C GLY A 222 12.41 38.65 20.99
N ASN A 223 12.88 39.15 19.84
CA ASN A 223 12.03 39.84 18.88
C ASN A 223 11.17 38.85 18.08
N LEU A 224 10.02 39.32 17.60
CA LEU A 224 9.12 38.54 16.76
C LEU A 224 9.53 38.63 15.28
N GLN A 225 9.43 37.51 14.57
CA GLN A 225 9.73 37.46 13.13
C GLN A 225 8.77 36.49 12.42
N ILE A 226 8.37 36.82 11.20
CA ILE A 226 7.67 35.88 10.31
C ILE A 226 8.64 34.76 9.94
N PHE A 227 8.19 33.50 10.00
CA PHE A 227 8.97 32.37 9.52
C PHE A 227 9.31 32.54 8.04
N ALA A 228 10.59 32.33 7.71
CA ALA A 228 10.94 32.00 6.34
C ALA A 228 10.35 30.63 6.00
N ASN A 229 9.69 30.51 4.84
CA ASN A 229 9.00 29.28 4.44
C ASN A 229 9.89 28.05 4.52
N ALA A 230 11.09 28.12 3.93
CA ALA A 230 12.06 27.02 3.94
C ALA A 230 12.46 26.57 5.36
N THR A 231 12.49 27.48 6.34
CA THR A 231 12.81 27.14 7.73
C THR A 231 11.68 26.36 8.37
N LEU A 232 10.44 26.81 8.24
CA LEU A 232 9.29 26.09 8.79
C LEU A 232 9.09 24.74 8.08
N GLU A 233 9.25 24.71 6.77
CA GLU A 233 9.16 23.50 5.95
C GLU A 233 10.19 22.45 6.34
N SER A 234 11.44 22.87 6.58
CA SER A 234 12.47 21.97 7.11
C SER A 234 11.99 21.37 8.42
N LEU A 235 11.60 22.19 9.41
CA LEU A 235 11.13 21.73 10.72
C LEU A 235 9.93 20.76 10.60
N LEU A 236 8.93 21.09 9.78
CA LEU A 236 7.77 20.22 9.56
C LEU A 236 8.19 18.89 8.91
N GLY A 237 9.08 18.94 7.93
CA GLY A 237 9.58 17.76 7.19
C GLY A 237 10.36 16.78 8.07
N GLU A 238 11.28 17.25 8.90
CA GLU A 238 11.97 16.35 9.85
C GLU A 238 11.02 15.77 10.91
N TRP A 239 10.12 16.60 11.46
CA TRP A 239 9.22 16.15 12.52
C TRP A 239 8.09 15.23 12.02
N ILE A 240 7.51 15.45 10.83
CA ILE A 240 6.52 14.52 10.28
C ILE A 240 7.14 13.16 9.96
N ARG A 241 8.37 13.15 9.42
CA ARG A 241 9.12 11.92 9.15
C ARG A 241 9.45 11.18 10.44
N TYR A 242 9.88 11.90 11.48
CA TYR A 242 10.11 11.32 12.80
C TYR A 242 8.81 10.76 13.40
N THR A 243 7.73 11.52 13.37
CA THR A 243 6.42 11.11 13.92
C THR A 243 5.94 9.82 13.27
N ALA A 244 6.03 9.72 11.93
CA ALA A 244 5.60 8.55 11.18
C ALA A 244 6.34 7.24 11.54
N VAL A 245 7.53 7.28 12.16
CA VAL A 245 8.30 6.07 12.55
C VAL A 245 8.53 5.92 14.04
N SER A 246 8.48 7.01 14.81
CA SER A 246 8.92 7.05 16.21
C SER A 246 7.85 7.53 17.19
N SER A 247 6.66 7.93 16.71
CA SER A 247 5.54 8.32 17.57
C SER A 247 5.25 7.28 18.67
N THR A 248 4.96 7.75 19.88
CA THR A 248 4.52 6.91 21.01
C THR A 248 3.08 7.20 21.41
N ASP A 249 2.41 8.04 20.63
CA ASP A 249 1.08 8.61 20.85
C ASP A 249 0.07 8.16 19.77
N GLY A 250 0.38 7.09 19.03
CA GLY A 250 -0.56 6.42 18.11
C GLY A 250 -0.53 6.94 16.67
N TYR A 251 0.56 7.60 16.25
CA TYR A 251 0.73 8.23 14.94
C TYR A 251 1.92 7.67 14.15
N LYS A 252 2.44 6.48 14.50
CA LYS A 252 3.38 5.76 13.63
C LYS A 252 2.63 5.18 12.45
N ILE A 253 3.13 5.37 11.24
CA ILE A 253 2.57 4.75 10.04
C ILE A 253 3.12 3.33 9.88
N GLY A 254 2.27 2.40 9.46
CA GLY A 254 2.72 1.11 8.95
C GLY A 254 1.77 0.51 7.92
N TYR A 255 2.25 -0.57 7.32
CA TYR A 255 1.53 -1.32 6.30
C TYR A 255 1.49 -2.81 6.65
N ASP A 256 0.43 -3.48 6.20
CA ASP A 256 0.31 -4.93 6.26
C ASP A 256 -0.46 -5.45 5.05
N ILE A 257 -0.38 -6.76 4.82
CA ILE A 257 -1.37 -7.49 4.02
C ILE A 257 -2.47 -8.01 4.95
N ASN A 258 -3.72 -7.60 4.71
CA ASN A 258 -4.90 -7.94 5.51
C ASN A 258 -4.83 -7.48 6.99
N GLY A 259 -4.09 -6.40 7.28
CA GLY A 259 -3.99 -5.87 8.63
C GLY A 259 -5.28 -5.22 9.12
N SER A 260 -5.76 -5.65 10.30
CA SER A 260 -6.81 -4.96 11.04
C SER A 260 -6.31 -4.60 12.44
N PRO A 261 -6.55 -3.37 12.95
CA PRO A 261 -7.20 -2.25 12.27
C PRO A 261 -6.31 -1.64 11.17
N GLY A 262 -6.94 -1.12 10.10
CA GLY A 262 -6.25 -0.51 8.97
C GLY A 262 -7.22 -0.08 7.87
N THR A 263 -6.76 0.80 6.98
CA THR A 263 -7.53 1.26 5.82
C THR A 263 -7.00 0.58 4.56
N ASN A 264 -7.89 -0.07 3.80
CA ASN A 264 -7.53 -0.71 2.53
C ASN A 264 -7.06 0.35 1.51
N ARG A 265 -6.00 0.05 0.77
CA ARG A 265 -5.38 0.97 -0.19
C ARG A 265 -5.37 0.40 -1.61
N GLY A 266 -6.34 0.84 -2.39
CA GLY A 266 -6.49 0.45 -3.81
C GLY A 266 -7.26 -0.86 -3.99
N SER A 267 -6.90 -1.63 -5.02
CA SER A 267 -7.61 -2.86 -5.39
C SER A 267 -7.37 -4.00 -4.38
N GLY A 268 -8.40 -4.81 -4.15
CA GLY A 268 -8.24 -6.13 -3.53
C GLY A 268 -7.58 -7.10 -4.51
N MET A 269 -6.55 -7.79 -4.05
CA MET A 269 -5.82 -8.84 -4.75
C MET A 269 -6.59 -10.14 -4.61
N VAL A 270 -7.30 -10.56 -5.66
CA VAL A 270 -8.23 -11.70 -5.61
C VAL A 270 -7.52 -12.96 -6.10
N ASP A 271 -7.57 -14.03 -5.32
CA ASP A 271 -7.18 -15.39 -5.72
C ASP A 271 -8.44 -16.12 -6.21
N GLN A 272 -8.43 -16.55 -7.48
CA GLN A 272 -9.56 -17.25 -8.09
C GLN A 272 -9.19 -18.65 -8.55
N ARG A 273 -10.07 -19.61 -8.24
CA ARG A 273 -9.88 -21.01 -8.64
C ARG A 273 -11.15 -21.61 -9.22
N LEU A 274 -10.96 -22.49 -10.20
CA LEU A 274 -12.03 -23.35 -10.71
C LEU A 274 -12.57 -24.27 -9.61
N ASN A 275 -13.87 -24.53 -9.63
CA ASN A 275 -14.58 -25.29 -8.61
C ASN A 275 -15.15 -26.63 -9.07
N GLY A 276 -14.80 -27.09 -10.28
CA GLY A 276 -15.27 -28.36 -10.80
C GLY A 276 -14.51 -29.57 -10.22
N SER A 277 -15.13 -30.74 -10.33
CA SER A 277 -14.65 -32.01 -9.77
C SER A 277 -13.90 -32.87 -10.79
N GLY A 278 -13.32 -32.28 -11.85
CA GLY A 278 -12.68 -33.05 -12.92
C GLY A 278 -13.57 -33.25 -14.13
N ASN A 279 -12.93 -33.20 -15.30
CA ASN A 279 -13.49 -33.56 -16.58
C ASN A 279 -12.75 -34.80 -17.08
N TYR A 280 -13.34 -35.98 -16.90
CA TYR A 280 -12.80 -37.24 -17.37
C TYR A 280 -12.72 -37.27 -18.89
N GLN A 281 -11.51 -37.48 -19.40
CA GLN A 281 -11.21 -37.54 -20.82
C GLN A 281 -10.41 -38.80 -21.13
N THR A 282 -10.64 -39.35 -22.34
CA THR A 282 -9.98 -40.57 -22.80
C THR A 282 -9.28 -40.38 -24.13
N ARG A 283 -8.23 -41.18 -24.37
CA ARG A 283 -7.53 -41.23 -25.65
C ARG A 283 -7.19 -42.67 -26.03
N PHE A 284 -7.70 -43.11 -27.18
CA PHE A 284 -7.21 -44.33 -27.82
C PHE A 284 -5.91 -44.01 -28.57
N VAL A 285 -4.85 -44.78 -28.31
CA VAL A 285 -3.58 -44.63 -29.03
C VAL A 285 -3.38 -45.79 -30.00
N ASN A 286 -3.54 -47.02 -29.52
CA ASN A 286 -3.50 -48.24 -30.34
C ASN A 286 -4.13 -49.43 -29.58
N ALA A 287 -4.07 -50.62 -30.17
CA ALA A 287 -4.71 -51.83 -29.69
C ALA A 287 -4.43 -52.20 -28.23
N ASN A 288 -3.29 -51.77 -27.65
CA ASN A 288 -2.91 -52.04 -26.27
C ASN A 288 -2.59 -50.77 -25.48
N ASP A 289 -3.15 -49.61 -25.85
CA ASP A 289 -2.88 -48.34 -25.20
C ASP A 289 -4.13 -47.45 -25.18
N TYR A 290 -4.89 -47.62 -24.11
CA TYR A 290 -6.07 -46.83 -23.75
C TYR A 290 -5.70 -45.92 -22.59
N ARG A 291 -5.80 -44.61 -22.78
CA ARG A 291 -5.43 -43.63 -21.76
C ARG A 291 -6.65 -42.88 -21.26
N ALA A 292 -6.60 -42.49 -19.99
CA ALA A 292 -7.58 -41.60 -19.38
C ALA A 292 -6.88 -40.60 -18.46
N GLN A 293 -7.44 -39.40 -18.35
CA GLN A 293 -6.95 -38.33 -17.48
C GLN A 293 -8.08 -37.37 -17.17
N GLU A 294 -8.08 -36.78 -15.98
CA GLU A 294 -9.07 -35.80 -15.57
C GLU A 294 -8.50 -34.39 -15.60
N PHE A 295 -9.18 -33.51 -16.33
CA PHE A 295 -8.76 -32.12 -16.51
C PHE A 295 -9.54 -31.18 -15.58
N PRO A 296 -8.97 -30.03 -15.18
CA PRO A 296 -9.72 -29.00 -14.46
C PRO A 296 -10.94 -28.52 -15.25
N ASN A 297 -12.05 -28.26 -14.57
CA ASN A 297 -13.30 -27.76 -15.14
C ASN A 297 -14.07 -26.90 -14.11
N GLY A 298 -15.27 -26.45 -14.47
CA GLY A 298 -16.12 -25.63 -13.62
C GLY A 298 -16.03 -24.14 -13.95
N THR A 299 -16.31 -23.28 -12.96
CA THR A 299 -16.26 -21.82 -13.08
C THR A 299 -15.28 -21.25 -12.07
N LEU A 300 -14.63 -20.13 -12.40
CA LEU A 300 -13.75 -19.43 -11.47
C LEU A 300 -14.56 -18.88 -10.31
N THR A 301 -14.07 -19.13 -9.10
CA THR A 301 -14.64 -18.64 -7.85
C THR A 301 -13.56 -18.00 -7.02
N THR A 302 -13.88 -16.92 -6.31
CA THR A 302 -12.96 -16.29 -5.36
C THR A 302 -12.70 -17.24 -4.20
N ILE A 303 -11.43 -17.58 -4.00
CA ILE A 303 -10.95 -18.36 -2.84
C ILE A 303 -10.57 -17.42 -1.71
N ASN A 304 -9.88 -16.32 -2.02
CA ASN A 304 -9.49 -15.32 -1.05
C ASN A 304 -9.35 -13.94 -1.70
N THR A 305 -9.40 -12.88 -0.88
CA THR A 305 -9.05 -11.53 -1.30
C THR A 305 -8.09 -10.92 -0.28
N TYR A 306 -6.96 -10.43 -0.77
CA TYR A 306 -5.93 -9.80 0.03
C TYR A 306 -5.94 -8.28 -0.20
N TYR A 307 -5.74 -7.50 0.86
CA TYR A 307 -5.68 -6.05 0.80
C TYR A 307 -4.35 -5.54 1.33
N LEU A 308 -3.73 -4.60 0.63
CA LEU A 308 -2.75 -3.74 1.25
C LEU A 308 -3.49 -2.77 2.18
N THR A 309 -3.10 -2.75 3.45
CA THR A 309 -3.68 -1.87 4.45
C THR A 309 -2.64 -0.89 4.97
N ILE A 310 -3.02 0.38 5.14
CA ILE A 310 -2.25 1.37 5.88
C ILE A 310 -2.88 1.60 7.24
N LYS A 311 -2.08 1.78 8.29
CA LYS A 311 -2.57 2.00 9.65
C LYS A 311 -1.69 2.97 10.41
N LYS A 312 -2.23 3.46 11.53
CA LYS A 312 -1.49 4.16 12.57
C LYS A 312 -1.51 3.36 13.89
N TYR A 313 -0.40 3.35 14.63
CA TYR A 313 -0.27 2.64 15.91
C TYR A 313 0.76 3.29 16.85
#